data_AF-J3JA35-F1
#
_entry.id   AF-J3JA35-F1
#
_cell.length_a   1.000
_cell.length_b   1.000
_cell.length_c   1.000
_cell.angle_alpha   90.00
_cell.angle_beta   90.00
_cell.angle_gamma   90.00
#
_symmetry.space_group_name_H-M   'P 1'
#
loop_
_entity.id
_entity.type
_entity.pdbx_description
1 polymer ?
#
loop_
_entity_poly.entity_id
_entity_poly.type
_entity_poly.pdbx_seq_one_letter_code
_entity_poly.pdbx_strand_id
1 'polypeptide(L)'
;MVPAEVKGWNWGAFVFNIWWGIGNKTYLPLLCLVPLFNIVWIFVCGFKGNEWAWKSNDYPDVASFKRVQATWNRAGLVSFIVSVAAIILYLIFFAAILASLPDYF
;
A
#
# COMPACT_ATOMS: atom_id res chain seq x y z
N MET A 1 10.25 20.91 10.56
CA MET A 1 9.68 19.86 11.43
C MET A 1 8.49 19.24 10.72
N VAL A 2 8.18 17.94 10.91
CA VAL A 2 6.97 17.32 10.33
C VAL A 2 5.80 17.57 11.29
N PRO A 3 4.71 18.24 10.85
CA PRO A 3 3.52 18.42 11.67
C PRO A 3 2.94 17.08 12.15
N ALA A 4 2.35 17.04 13.34
CA ALA A 4 1.79 15.80 13.89
C ALA A 4 0.64 15.28 13.01
N GLU A 5 -0.11 16.18 12.38
CA GLU A 5 -1.25 15.92 11.51
C GLU A 5 -0.87 15.29 10.17
N VAL A 6 0.41 15.39 9.77
CA VAL A 6 0.95 14.72 8.58
C VAL A 6 1.20 13.25 8.87
N LYS A 7 1.52 12.90 10.12
CA LYS A 7 1.84 11.52 10.50
C LYS A 7 0.58 10.66 10.50
N GLY A 8 0.76 9.37 10.24
CA GLY A 8 -0.31 8.39 10.24
C GLY A 8 -0.18 7.41 9.09
N TRP A 9 -1.00 6.37 9.14
CA TRP A 9 -1.03 5.32 8.14
C TRP A 9 -1.44 5.85 6.76
N ASN A 10 -0.76 5.40 5.71
CA ASN A 10 -1.09 5.65 4.33
C ASN A 10 -1.32 4.35 3.56
N TRP A 11 -2.58 4.07 3.20
CA TRP A 11 -2.97 2.89 2.42
C TRP A 11 -2.38 2.90 1.01
N GLY A 12 -2.24 4.07 0.41
CA GLY A 12 -1.61 4.21 -0.91
C GLY A 12 -0.13 3.84 -0.87
N ALA A 13 0.60 4.31 0.15
CA ALA A 13 2.01 3.97 0.34
C ALA A 13 2.21 2.48 0.66
N PHE A 14 1.29 1.88 1.42
CA PHE A 14 1.31 0.45 1.72
C PHE A 14 1.07 -0.42 0.47
N VAL A 15 -0.04 -0.18 -0.24
CA VAL A 15 -0.47 -1.03 -1.37
C VAL A 15 0.31 -0.72 -2.65
N PHE A 16 0.47 0.56 -2.98
CA PHE A 16 1.10 1.00 -4.24
C PHE A 16 2.54 1.49 -4.06
N ASN A 17 3.19 1.14 -2.95
CA ASN A 17 4.57 1.50 -2.56
C ASN A 17 5.42 2.20 -3.64
N ILE A 18 5.87 1.49 -4.68
CA ILE A 18 6.71 2.02 -5.76
C ILE A 18 6.03 3.18 -6.51
N TRP A 19 4.82 2.97 -7.02
CA TRP A 19 4.07 3.97 -7.79
C TRP A 19 3.67 5.17 -6.94
N TRP A 20 3.22 4.91 -5.72
CA TRP A 20 2.95 5.95 -4.73
C TRP A 20 4.23 6.75 -4.44
N GLY A 21 5.38 6.08 -4.28
CA GLY A 21 6.67 6.72 -4.03
C GLY A 21 7.09 7.65 -5.17
N ILE A 22 7.04 7.17 -6.41
CA ILE A 22 7.32 7.97 -7.61
C ILE A 22 6.41 9.19 -7.67
N GLY A 23 5.09 9.00 -7.51
CA GLY A 23 4.11 10.10 -7.53
C GLY A 23 4.28 11.12 -6.40
N ASN A 24 4.92 10.73 -5.29
CA ASN A 24 5.19 11.59 -4.14
C ASN A 24 6.67 11.99 -4.02
N LYS A 25 7.48 11.79 -5.06
CA LYS A 25 8.93 12.12 -5.08
C LYS A 25 9.73 11.55 -3.92
N THR A 26 9.35 10.37 -3.44
CA THR A 26 10.06 9.63 -2.40
C THR A 26 10.44 8.25 -2.91
N TYR A 27 11.74 7.94 -2.86
CA TYR A 27 12.30 6.74 -3.51
C TYR A 27 12.64 5.62 -2.53
N LEU A 28 12.47 5.82 -1.22
CA LEU A 28 12.57 4.74 -0.22
C LEU A 28 11.63 3.56 -0.51
N PRO A 29 10.40 3.75 -1.03
CA PRO A 29 9.55 2.63 -1.44
C PRO A 29 10.13 1.73 -2.54
N LEU A 30 11.16 2.15 -3.30
CA LEU A 30 11.83 1.28 -4.27
C LEU A 30 12.49 0.06 -3.61
N LEU A 31 12.79 0.11 -2.31
CA LEU A 31 13.31 -1.07 -1.58
C LEU A 31 12.28 -2.21 -1.49
N CYS A 32 11.01 -1.99 -1.84
CA CYS A 32 10.04 -3.07 -2.05
C CYS A 32 10.40 -4.00 -3.22
N LEU A 33 11.39 -3.64 -4.06
CA LEU A 33 11.94 -4.53 -5.09
C LEU A 33 12.89 -5.59 -4.52
N VAL A 34 13.36 -5.45 -3.27
CA VAL A 34 14.22 -6.42 -2.62
C VAL A 34 13.36 -7.58 -2.08
N PRO A 35 13.53 -8.82 -2.58
CA PRO A 35 12.72 -9.96 -2.15
C PRO A 35 12.85 -10.22 -0.63
N LEU A 36 11.77 -10.70 -0.02
CA LEU A 36 11.61 -10.98 1.42
C LEU A 36 11.65 -9.73 2.32
N PHE A 37 12.58 -8.80 2.08
CA PHE A 37 12.62 -7.51 2.78
C PHE A 37 11.36 -6.68 2.51
N ASN A 38 10.83 -6.77 1.29
CA ASN A 38 9.59 -6.10 0.89
C ASN A 38 8.40 -6.42 1.81
N ILE A 39 8.33 -7.62 2.40
CA ILE A 39 7.25 -8.04 3.31
C ILE A 39 7.16 -7.11 4.52
N VAL A 40 8.30 -6.72 5.09
CA VAL A 40 8.35 -5.76 6.21
C VAL A 40 8.29 -4.33 5.70
N TRP A 41 8.97 -4.06 4.58
CA TRP A 41 9.12 -2.70 4.07
C TRP A 41 7.81 -2.05 3.62
N ILE A 42 6.83 -2.83 3.13
CA ILE A 42 5.50 -2.28 2.80
C ILE A 42 4.81 -1.66 4.02
N PHE A 43 4.98 -2.23 5.22
CA PHE A 43 4.42 -1.65 6.44
C PHE A 43 5.16 -0.37 6.83
N VAL A 44 6.49 -0.34 6.66
CA VAL A 44 7.28 0.88 6.86
C VAL A 44 6.81 1.98 5.91
N CYS A 45 6.52 1.65 4.65
CA CYS A 45 5.92 2.59 3.69
C CYS A 45 4.55 3.08 4.18
N GLY A 46 3.69 2.20 4.69
CA GLY A 46 2.41 2.58 5.27
C GLY A 46 2.53 3.54 6.46
N PHE A 47 3.47 3.33 7.38
CA PHE A 47 3.64 4.18 8.56
C PHE A 47 4.40 5.49 8.28
N LYS A 48 5.46 5.44 7.46
CA LYS A 48 6.39 6.56 7.25
C LYS A 48 6.19 7.29 5.94
N GLY A 49 5.41 6.74 5.01
CA GLY A 49 5.17 7.31 3.69
C GLY A 49 4.79 8.78 3.77
N ASN A 50 3.77 9.12 4.56
CA ASN A 50 3.32 10.51 4.68
C ASN A 50 4.46 11.47 5.11
N GLU A 51 5.30 11.07 6.07
CA GLU A 51 6.44 11.89 6.50
C GLU A 51 7.46 12.08 5.38
N TRP A 52 7.70 11.05 4.58
CA TRP A 52 8.61 11.13 3.44
C TRP A 52 8.05 12.03 2.34
N ALA A 53 6.78 11.84 1.96
CA ALA A 53 6.12 12.66 0.94
C ALA A 53 6.07 14.15 1.33
N TRP A 54 5.82 14.45 2.60
CA TRP A 54 5.84 15.81 3.13
C TRP A 54 7.21 16.46 3.05
N LYS A 55 8.28 15.72 3.35
CA LYS A 55 9.66 16.24 3.28
C LYS A 55 10.17 16.39 1.85
N SER A 56 9.62 15.62 0.91
CA SER A 56 10.07 15.58 -0.48
C SER A 56 9.31 16.54 -1.42
N ASN A 57 8.35 17.32 -0.92
CA ASN A 57 7.55 18.23 -1.73
C ASN A 57 7.28 19.55 -1.02
N ASP A 58 7.00 20.59 -1.81
CA ASP A 58 6.72 21.94 -1.34
C ASP A 58 5.21 22.18 -1.24
N TYR A 59 4.54 21.51 -0.30
CA TYR A 59 3.12 21.76 -0.03
C TYR A 59 2.93 23.11 0.70
N PRO A 60 1.96 23.95 0.28
CA PRO A 60 1.73 25.25 0.91
C PRO A 60 1.20 25.11 2.35
N ASP A 61 0.46 24.04 2.63
CA ASP A 61 -0.15 23.78 3.92
C ASP A 61 -0.50 22.28 4.09
N VAL A 62 -0.82 21.89 5.33
CA VAL A 62 -1.18 20.52 5.70
C VAL A 62 -2.48 20.05 5.03
N ALA A 63 -3.46 20.93 4.80
CA ALA A 63 -4.72 20.56 4.18
C ALA A 63 -4.53 20.23 2.68
N SER A 64 -3.68 20.99 1.99
CA SER A 64 -3.26 20.72 0.61
C SER A 64 -2.57 19.36 0.48
N PHE A 65 -1.65 19.03 1.40
CA PHE A 65 -1.04 17.70 1.49
C PHE A 65 -2.09 16.60 1.73
N LYS A 66 -2.94 16.77 2.74
CA LYS A 66 -3.98 15.80 3.09
C LYS A 66 -4.95 15.54 1.95
N ARG A 67 -5.25 16.54 1.11
CA ARG A 67 -6.11 16.37 -0.07
C ARG A 67 -5.49 15.38 -1.07
N VAL A 68 -4.19 15.51 -1.34
CA VAL A 68 -3.47 14.57 -2.22
C VAL A 68 -3.41 13.18 -1.59
N GLN A 69 -3.04 13.09 -0.31
CA GLN A 69 -2.96 11.80 0.37
C GLN A 69 -4.33 11.14 0.57
N ALA A 70 -5.43 11.89 0.68
CA ALA A 70 -6.77 11.33 0.76
C ALA A 70 -7.14 10.54 -0.50
N THR A 71 -6.74 11.01 -1.68
CA THR A 71 -6.94 10.29 -2.94
C THR A 71 -6.14 8.98 -2.96
N TRP A 72 -4.86 9.03 -2.59
CA TRP A 72 -4.01 7.84 -2.48
C TRP A 72 -4.53 6.85 -1.43
N ASN A 73 -4.97 7.35 -0.28
CA ASN A 73 -5.52 6.53 0.81
C ASN A 73 -6.79 5.80 0.38
N ARG A 74 -7.71 6.51 -0.27
CA ARG A 74 -8.95 5.89 -0.75
C ARG A 74 -8.66 4.82 -1.80
N ALA A 75 -7.81 5.12 -2.77
CA ALA A 75 -7.41 4.15 -3.79
C ALA A 75 -6.74 2.92 -3.16
N GLY A 76 -5.78 3.13 -2.25
CA GLY A 76 -5.06 2.06 -1.58
C GLY A 76 -5.98 1.18 -0.74
N LEU A 77 -6.89 1.77 0.04
CA LEU A 77 -7.81 1.02 0.88
C LEU A 77 -8.78 0.17 0.05
N VAL A 78 -9.37 0.75 -1.00
CA VAL A 78 -10.26 0.02 -1.90
C VAL A 78 -9.51 -1.14 -2.57
N SER A 79 -8.32 -0.89 -3.11
CA SER A 79 -7.50 -1.95 -3.70
C SER A 79 -7.12 -3.03 -2.70
N PHE A 80 -6.77 -2.68 -1.46
CA PHE A 80 -6.48 -3.67 -0.42
C PHE A 80 -7.68 -4.59 -0.16
N ILE A 81 -8.88 -4.02 0.03
CA ILE A 81 -10.11 -4.79 0.28
C ILE A 81 -10.43 -5.70 -0.91
N VAL A 82 -10.35 -5.18 -2.14
CA VAL A 82 -10.61 -5.96 -3.36
C VAL A 82 -9.60 -7.09 -3.51
N SER A 83 -8.31 -6.83 -3.28
CA SER A 83 -7.28 -7.87 -3.35
C SER A 83 -7.48 -8.97 -2.31
N VAL A 84 -7.79 -8.61 -1.05
CA VAL A 84 -8.10 -9.60 -0.01
C VAL A 84 -9.32 -10.44 -0.37
N ALA A 85 -10.40 -9.82 -0.84
CA ALA A 85 -11.60 -10.53 -1.27
C ALA A 85 -11.32 -11.48 -2.45
N ALA A 86 -10.54 -11.02 -3.43
CA ALA A 86 -10.15 -11.83 -4.59
C ALA A 86 -9.29 -13.04 -4.18
N ILE A 87 -8.34 -12.86 -3.26
CA ILE A 87 -7.51 -13.96 -2.73
C ILE A 87 -8.38 -14.99 -2.02
N ILE A 88 -9.30 -14.55 -1.15
CA ILE A 88 -10.22 -15.46 -0.45
C ILE A 88 -11.07 -16.25 -1.45
N LEU A 89 -11.67 -15.57 -2.42
CA LEU A 89 -12.49 -16.22 -3.45
C LEU A 89 -11.68 -17.22 -4.27
N TYR A 90 -10.45 -16.84 -4.65
CA TYR A 90 -9.54 -17.73 -5.35
C TYR A 90 -9.20 -18.98 -4.53
N LEU A 91 -8.90 -18.84 -3.24
CA LEU A 91 -8.60 -19.97 -2.36
C LEU A 91 -9.80 -20.91 -2.20
N ILE A 92 -11.02 -20.37 -2.06
CA ILE A 92 -12.25 -21.16 -2.00
C ILE A 92 -12.45 -21.94 -3.32
N PHE A 93 -12.34 -21.25 -4.45
CA PHE A 93 -12.49 -21.88 -5.77
C PHE A 93 -11.44 -22.96 -6.02
N PHE A 94 -10.19 -22.69 -5.65
CA PHE A 94 -9.09 -23.65 -5.77
C PHE A 94 -9.32 -24.89 -4.88
N ALA A 95 -9.73 -24.70 -3.63
CA ALA A 95 -10.08 -25.80 -2.73
C ALA A 95 -11.26 -26.63 -3.26
N ALA A 96 -12.28 -25.98 -3.83
CA ALA A 96 -13.41 -26.67 -4.46
C ALA A 96 -12.98 -27.52 -5.66
N ILE A 97 -12.07 -27.02 -6.50
CA ILE A 97 -11.50 -27.81 -7.61
C ILE A 97 -10.76 -29.02 -7.05
N LEU A 98 -9.88 -28.84 -6.07
CA LEU A 98 -9.13 -29.95 -5.47
C LEU A 98 -10.05 -31.02 -4.89
N ALA A 99 -11.14 -30.62 -4.22
CA ALA A 99 -12.13 -31.55 -3.67
C ALA A 99 -12.97 -32.25 -4.76
N SER A 100 -13.02 -31.70 -5.97
CA SER A 100 -13.73 -32.30 -7.11
C SER A 100 -12.87 -33.27 -7.93
N LEU A 101 -11.56 -33.33 -7.66
CA LEU A 101 -10.68 -34.29 -8.33
C LEU A 101 -11.03 -35.70 -7.82
N PRO A 102 -11.34 -36.64 -8.72
CA PRO A 102 -11.62 -38.02 -8.32
C PRO A 102 -10.38 -38.67 -7.69
N ASP A 103 -10.62 -39.51 -6.68
CA ASP A 103 -9.62 -40.26 -5.90
C ASP A 103 -8.93 -41.38 -6.72
N TYR A 104 -8.39 -41.07 -7.90
CA TYR A 104 -7.61 -42.03 -8.69
C TYR A 104 -6.18 -42.26 -8.14
N PHE A 105 -5.98 -42.03 -6.84
CA PHE A 105 -4.81 -42.42 -6.06
C PHE A 105 -5.25 -43.16 -4.79
#